data_AF-A0A350ACC7-F1
#
_entry.id   AF-A0A350ACC7-F1
#
_cell.length_a   1.000
_cell.length_b   1.000
_cell.length_c   1.000
_cell.angle_alpha   90.00
_cell.angle_beta   90.00
_cell.angle_gamma   90.00
#
_symmetry.space_group_name_H-M   'P 1'
#
loop_
_entity.id
_entity.type
_entity.pdbx_description
1 polymer ?
#
loop_
_entity_poly.entity_id
_entity_poly.type
_entity_poly.pdbx_seq_one_letter_code
_entity_poly.pdbx_strand_id
1 'polypeptide(L)' 'LTGPYAVFLGGTETFGRFVERPYPALLEPMLGVPCVNLGLPNSGIDAYLRDPEVLEIVRRACFVVVQATGVQFNSNRYYT' A
#
# COMPACT_ATOMS: atom_id res chain seq x y z
N LEU A 1 6.26 -4.88 13.89
CA LEU A 1 4.94 -4.34 14.29
C LEU A 1 4.35 -5.26 15.33
N THR A 2 4.11 -4.77 16.54
CA THR A 2 3.53 -5.54 17.66
C THR A 2 2.15 -4.96 17.97
N GLY A 3 1.08 -5.73 17.76
CA GLY A 3 -0.31 -5.27 17.90
C GLY A 3 -1.05 -5.11 16.57
N PRO A 4 -2.33 -4.69 16.58
CA PRO A 4 -3.13 -4.49 15.37
C PRO A 4 -2.65 -3.26 14.59
N TYR A 5 -2.63 -3.36 13.26
CA TYR A 5 -2.29 -2.26 12.36
C TYR A 5 -2.94 -2.46 10.99
N ALA A 6 -3.12 -1.35 10.28
CA ALA A 6 -3.59 -1.30 8.93
C ALA A 6 -2.41 -1.18 7.94
N VAL A 7 -2.55 -1.72 6.74
CA VAL A 7 -1.57 -1.54 5.66
C VAL A 7 -2.19 -0.86 4.46
N PHE A 8 -1.45 0.07 3.85
CA PHE A 8 -1.85 0.80 2.67
C PHE A 8 -0.86 0.53 1.54
N LEU A 9 -1.34 -0.11 0.48
CA LEU A 9 -0.59 -0.39 -0.75
C LEU A 9 -1.09 0.52 -1.88
N GLY A 10 -0.19 0.90 -2.78
CA GLY A 10 -0.54 1.74 -3.91
C GLY A 10 0.63 2.49 -4.50
N GLY A 11 0.32 3.36 -5.46
CA GLY A 11 1.28 4.22 -6.14
C GLY A 11 1.52 5.54 -5.40
N THR A 12 1.70 6.59 -6.20
CA THR A 12 1.94 7.96 -5.72
C THR A 12 0.83 8.49 -4.82
N GLU A 13 -0.43 8.12 -5.07
CA GLU A 13 -1.58 8.56 -4.27
C GLU A 13 -1.52 8.05 -2.83
N THR A 14 -1.05 6.82 -2.63
CA THR A 14 -0.80 6.25 -1.29
C THR A 14 0.48 6.79 -0.67
N PHE A 15 1.56 6.88 -1.45
CA PHE A 15 2.86 7.34 -0.96
C PHE A 15 2.82 8.81 -0.47
N GLY A 16 2.20 9.71 -1.24
CA GLY A 16 1.93 11.09 -0.82
C GLY A 16 3.14 12.03 -0.75
N ARG A 17 4.12 11.88 -1.65
CA ARG A 17 5.39 12.66 -1.67
C ARG A 17 5.23 14.19 -1.60
N PHE A 18 4.09 14.73 -2.01
CA PHE A 18 3.84 16.17 -2.15
C PHE A 18 2.65 16.66 -1.33
N VAL A 19 2.18 15.85 -0.39
CA VAL A 19 1.13 16.25 0.54
C VAL A 19 1.67 16.17 1.96
N GLU A 20 1.30 17.16 2.77
CA GLU A 20 1.72 17.19 4.18
C GLU A 20 1.19 15.98 4.95
N ARG A 21 -0.06 15.58 4.64
CA ARG A 21 -0.74 14.46 5.29
C ARG A 21 -1.37 13.53 4.25
N PRO A 22 -0.71 12.41 3.89
CA PRO A 22 -1.29 11.43 2.98
C PRO A 22 -2.51 10.75 3.62
N TYR A 23 -3.40 10.20 2.80
CA TYR A 23 -4.66 9.64 3.32
C TYR A 23 -4.49 8.51 4.35
N PRO A 24 -3.44 7.65 4.34
CA PRO A 24 -3.21 6.71 5.45
C PRO A 24 -3.05 7.41 6.81
N ALA A 25 -2.36 8.55 6.84
CA ALA A 25 -2.17 9.37 8.05
C ALA A 25 -3.41 10.18 8.44
N LEU A 26 -4.33 10.44 7.50
CA LEU A 26 -5.63 11.03 7.80
C LEU A 26 -6.58 9.99 8.42
N LEU A 27 -6.49 8.73 7.99
CA LEU A 27 -7.35 7.65 8.45
C LEU A 27 -6.89 7.04 9.78
N GLU A 28 -5.59 7.06 10.10
CA GLU A 28 -5.03 6.54 11.36
C GLU A 28 -5.83 6.95 12.62
N PRO A 29 -6.13 8.24 12.87
CA PRO A 29 -6.93 8.63 14.03
C PRO A 29 -8.38 8.17 13.97
N MET A 30 -8.95 7.98 12.78
CA MET A 30 -10.32 7.50 12.60
C MET A 30 -10.44 5.99 12.84
N LEU A 31 -9.38 5.25 12.50
CA LEU A 31 -9.31 3.79 12.59
C LEU A 31 -8.87 3.31 13.97
N GLY A 32 -8.18 4.17 14.74
CA GLY A 32 -7.69 3.83 16.08
C GLY A 32 -6.57 2.78 16.09
N VAL A 33 -5.95 2.50 14.94
CA VAL A 33 -4.80 1.59 14.79
C VAL A 33 -3.73 2.26 13.92
N PRO A 34 -2.44 1.96 14.14
CA PRO A 34 -1.37 2.45 13.28
C PRO A 34 -1.60 2.10 11.80
N CYS A 35 -1.33 3.05 10.92
CA CYS A 35 -1.48 2.93 9.47
C CYS A 35 -0.11 2.87 8.80
N VAL A 36 0.28 1.67 8.36
CA VAL A 36 1.55 1.45 7.66
C VAL A 36 1.40 1.83 6.19
N ASN A 37 2.02 2.94 5.79
CA ASN A 37 2.08 3.37 4.41
C ASN A 37 3.21 2.65 3.66
N LEU A 38 2.85 1.73 2.76
CA LEU A 38 3.78 1.02 1.87
C LEU A 38 3.59 1.47 0.41
N GLY A 39 3.12 2.70 0.20
CA GLY A 39 2.99 3.27 -1.13
C GLY A 39 4.33 3.31 -1.87
N LEU A 40 4.32 2.96 -3.14
CA LEU A 40 5.50 2.88 -3.98
C LEU A 40 5.26 3.64 -5.30
N PRO A 41 5.85 4.83 -5.48
CA PRO A 41 5.67 5.62 -6.69
C PRO A 41 6.05 4.85 -7.96
N ASN A 42 5.31 5.08 -9.06
CA ASN A 42 5.54 4.42 -10.36
C ASN A 42 5.56 2.89 -10.30
N SER A 43 4.79 2.29 -9.39
CA SER A 43 4.67 0.83 -9.27
C SER A 43 3.27 0.32 -9.58
N GLY A 44 3.21 -0.86 -10.21
CA GLY A 44 2.01 -1.66 -10.31
C GLY A 44 1.81 -2.53 -9.07
N ILE A 45 0.65 -3.16 -8.97
CA ILE A 45 0.35 -4.06 -7.84
C ILE A 45 1.28 -5.28 -7.82
N ASP A 46 1.82 -5.65 -8.98
CA ASP A 46 2.77 -6.74 -9.17
C ASP A 46 4.14 -6.48 -8.53
N ALA A 47 4.50 -5.22 -8.23
CA ALA A 47 5.72 -4.92 -7.50
C ALA A 47 5.73 -5.57 -6.11
N TYR A 48 4.60 -5.57 -5.41
CA TYR A 48 4.46 -6.20 -4.09
C TYR A 48 4.51 -7.73 -4.16
N LEU A 49 4.08 -8.34 -5.26
CA LEU A 49 4.13 -9.80 -5.44
C LEU A 49 5.57 -10.33 -5.52
N ARG A 50 6.55 -9.45 -5.79
CA ARG A 50 7.96 -9.79 -5.88
C ARG A 50 8.73 -9.57 -4.57
N ASP A 51 8.07 -9.02 -3.55
CA ASP A 51 8.68 -8.74 -2.25
C ASP A 51 8.00 -9.57 -1.14
N PRO A 52 8.58 -10.73 -0.77
CA PRO A 52 7.98 -11.60 0.25
C PRO A 52 7.94 -10.96 1.64
N GLU A 53 8.86 -10.07 1.98
CA GLU A 53 8.90 -9.39 3.28
C GLU A 53 7.72 -8.41 3.41
N VAL A 54 7.45 -7.65 2.35
CA VAL A 54 6.26 -6.79 2.30
C VAL A 54 4.97 -7.62 2.42
N LEU A 55 4.91 -8.78 1.76
CA LEU A 55 3.76 -9.66 1.88
C LEU A 55 3.58 -10.22 3.29
N GLU A 56 4.65 -10.49 4.03
CA GLU A 56 4.56 -10.90 5.44
C GLU A 56 4.00 -9.80 6.35
N ILE A 57 4.34 -8.53 6.07
CA ILE A 57 3.73 -7.38 6.75
C ILE A 57 2.24 -7.31 6.40
N VAL A 58 1.88 -7.41 5.12
CA VAL A 58 0.48 -7.38 4.67
C VAL A 58 -0.35 -8.50 5.30
N ARG A 59 0.19 -9.72 5.40
CA ARG A 59 -0.47 -10.90 5.97
C ARG A 59 -0.84 -10.75 7.45
N ARG A 60 -0.10 -9.94 8.19
CA ARG A 60 -0.28 -9.74 9.64
C ARG A 60 -1.13 -8.51 9.97
N ALA A 61 -1.54 -7.73 8.96
CA ALA A 61 -2.39 -6.56 9.14
C ALA A 61 -3.83 -6.98 9.49
N CYS A 62 -4.53 -6.17 10.30
CA CYS A 62 -5.94 -6.41 10.60
C CYS A 62 -6.86 -6.03 9.43
N PHE A 63 -6.42 -5.09 8.58
CA PHE A 63 -7.01 -4.85 7.26
C PHE A 63 -5.98 -4.19 6.33
N VAL A 64 -6.27 -4.30 5.03
CA VAL A 64 -5.39 -3.84 3.96
C VAL A 64 -6.19 -2.99 2.98
N VAL A 65 -5.69 -1.80 2.68
CA VAL A 65 -6.21 -0.94 1.62
C VAL A 65 -5.30 -1.06 0.42
N VAL A 66 -5.88 -1.41 -0.73
CA VAL A 66 -5.17 -1.49 -2.01
C VAL A 66 -5.69 -0.38 -2.91
N GLN A 67 -4.89 0.66 -3.12
CA GLN A 67 -5.20 1.67 -4.13
C GLN A 67 -4.95 1.07 -5.52
N ALA A 68 -5.99 1.08 -6.35
CA ALA A 68 -5.90 0.62 -7.73
C ALA A 68 -4.96 1.53 -8.51
N THR A 69 -3.79 0.99 -8.87
CA THR A 69 -2.76 1.71 -9.63
C THR A 69 -3.12 1.78 -11.11
N GLY A 70 -2.53 2.75 -11.82
CA GLY A 70 -2.75 2.89 -13.26
C GLY A 70 -2.36 1.64 -14.04
N VAL A 71 -3.15 1.29 -15.05
CA VAL A 71 -2.94 0.09 -15.89
C VAL A 71 -1.54 0.05 -16.53
N GLN A 72 -0.96 1.21 -16.83
CA GLN A 72 0.38 1.35 -17.42
C GLN A 72 1.52 0.84 -16.53
N PHE A 73 1.30 0.69 -15.22
CA PHE A 73 2.31 0.22 -14.29
C PHE A 73 2.22 -1.28 -13.99
N ASN A 74 1.25 -1.98 -14.57
CA ASN A 74 1.00 -3.39 -14.29
C ASN A 74 1.49 -4.30 -15.43
N SER A 75 2.11 -5.43 -15.07
CA SER A 75 2.39 -6.50 -16.03
C SER A 75 1.11 -7.12 -16.60
N ASN A 76 1.05 -7.35 -17.92
CA ASN A 76 -0.09 -7.97 -18.58
C ASN A 76 0.21 -9.39 -19.06
N ARG A 77 -0.34 -10.39 -18.37
CA ARG A 77 -0.11 -11.82 -18.65
C ARG A 77 -0.67 -12.29 -20.00
N TYR A 78 -1.56 -11.51 -20.63
CA TYR A 78 -2.10 -11.83 -21.96
C TYR A 78 -1.13 -11.48 -23.11
N TYR A 79 -0.05 -10.75 -22.85
CA TYR A 79 0.94 -10.31 -23.84
C TYR A 79 2.36 -10.70 -23.40
N THR A 80 2.54 -11.96 -23.00
CA THR A 80 3.82 -12.48 -22.49
C THR A 80 4.83 -12.69 -23.62
#